data_AF-A0A6G3MJ66-F1
#
_entry.id   AF-A0A6G3MJ66-F1
#
_cell.length_a   1.000
_cell.length_b   1.000
_cell.length_c   1.000
_cell.angle_alpha   90.00
_cell.angle_beta   90.00
_cell.angle_gamma   90.00
#
_symmetry.space_group_name_H-M   'P 1'
#
loop_
_entity.id
_entity.type
_entity.pdbx_description
1 polymer ?
#
loop_
_entity_poly.entity_id
_entity_poly.type
_entity_poly.pdbx_seq_one_letter_code
_entity_poly.pdbx_strand_id
1 'polypeptide(L)'
;METFETLPGVIIMNRKTLSTGNRNAFTAISYNFGLKWAHIVPPKIVKNITCILPSCYLKLKLECNKNNNKNSIKFCKKSPSLMISFGSIYRNDFEYYSGIFLSLDVGYSWQLIPSHINSVHILNHGSILLGWSTVLTSFYFSYDLGHTWKNYRLGRNFLIPIKTFHDSLSSSLLTTTITQADNNNEWGFIKID
;
A
#
# COMPACT_ATOMS: atom_id res chain seq x y z
N MET A 1 -8.65 -8.96 9.49
CA MET A 1 -7.69 -8.64 10.58
C MET A 1 -6.34 -9.12 10.10
N GLU A 2 -5.30 -8.33 10.31
CA GLU A 2 -3.92 -8.68 9.99
C GLU A 2 -3.07 -8.69 11.25
N THR A 3 -2.19 -9.68 11.33
CA THR A 3 -1.22 -9.90 12.41
C THR A 3 0.16 -10.06 11.80
N PHE A 4 1.18 -9.58 12.47
CA PHE A 4 2.53 -9.50 11.93
C PHE A 4 3.47 -10.41 12.72
N GLU A 5 4.01 -11.46 12.09
CA GLU A 5 4.88 -12.44 12.75
C GLU A 5 6.08 -11.80 13.46
N THR A 6 6.67 -10.77 12.85
CA THR A 6 7.84 -10.05 13.35
C THR A 6 7.50 -8.92 14.32
N LEU A 7 6.22 -8.64 14.57
CA LEU A 7 5.74 -7.60 15.47
C LEU A 7 4.65 -8.18 16.36
N PRO A 8 5.03 -9.03 17.35
CA PRO A 8 4.06 -9.64 18.25
C PRO A 8 3.26 -8.56 18.98
N GLY A 9 1.95 -8.76 19.06
CA GLY A 9 1.03 -7.82 19.70
C GLY A 9 0.49 -6.72 18.78
N VAL A 10 1.05 -6.54 17.58
CA VAL A 10 0.52 -5.61 16.57
C VAL A 10 -0.62 -6.25 15.81
N ILE A 11 -1.79 -5.62 15.85
CA ILE A 11 -3.01 -6.08 15.18
C ILE A 11 -3.67 -4.91 14.47
N ILE A 12 -3.97 -5.08 13.19
CA ILE A 12 -4.76 -4.11 12.41
C ILE A 12 -6.06 -4.76 11.97
N MET A 13 -7.21 -4.11 12.21
CA MET A 13 -8.50 -4.63 11.78
C MET A 13 -9.48 -3.55 11.34
N ASN A 14 -10.41 -3.94 10.48
CA ASN A 14 -11.59 -3.13 10.17
C ASN A 14 -12.70 -3.47 11.17
N ARG A 15 -13.03 -2.51 12.04
CA ARG A 15 -14.09 -2.64 13.05
C ARG A 15 -15.35 -1.96 12.54
N LYS A 16 -16.48 -2.69 12.58
CA LYS A 16 -17.81 -2.13 12.32
C LYS A 16 -18.40 -1.60 13.62
N THR A 17 -18.87 -0.36 13.62
CA THR A 17 -19.68 0.20 14.72
C THR A 17 -21.16 0.04 14.39
N LEU A 18 -21.93 -0.47 15.36
CA LEU A 18 -23.38 -0.72 15.23
C LEU A 18 -24.24 0.38 15.87
N SER A 19 -23.64 1.43 16.44
CA SER A 19 -24.33 2.38 17.33
C SER A 19 -25.22 3.41 16.64
N THR A 20 -25.13 3.54 15.33
CA THR A 20 -25.94 4.45 14.50
C THR A 20 -26.34 3.64 13.27
N GLY A 21 -27.57 3.73 12.78
CA GLY A 21 -28.08 2.92 11.65
C GLY A 21 -27.23 2.87 10.36
N ASN A 22 -26.12 3.62 10.28
CA ASN A 22 -25.05 3.48 9.31
C ASN A 22 -24.03 2.39 9.68
N ARG A 23 -23.84 1.42 8.79
CA ARG A 23 -22.80 0.37 8.90
C ARG A 23 -21.42 0.92 8.54
N ASN A 24 -20.85 1.77 9.38
CA ASN A 24 -19.53 2.33 9.11
C ASN A 24 -18.44 1.41 9.69
N ALA A 25 -17.46 1.06 8.84
CA ALA A 25 -16.29 0.31 9.24
C ALA A 25 -15.06 1.23 9.18
N PHE A 26 -14.35 1.36 10.29
CA PHE A 26 -13.08 2.08 10.36
C PHE A 26 -11.92 1.12 10.62
N THR A 27 -10.71 1.52 10.26
CA THR A 27 -9.52 0.74 10.60
C THR A 27 -9.00 1.13 11.97
N ALA A 28 -8.79 0.13 12.82
CA ALA A 28 -8.24 0.27 14.16
C ALA A 28 -6.94 -0.53 14.27
N ILE A 29 -6.05 -0.05 15.12
CA ILE A 29 -4.75 -0.67 15.40
C ILE A 29 -4.58 -0.91 16.90
N SER A 30 -3.94 -2.02 17.25
CA SER A 30 -3.52 -2.37 18.61
C SER A 30 -2.06 -2.75 18.60
N TYR A 31 -1.33 -2.40 19.68
CA TYR A 31 0.07 -2.75 19.91
C TYR A 31 0.26 -3.68 21.12
N ASN A 32 -0.84 -4.14 21.70
CA ASN A 32 -0.84 -4.91 22.94
C ASN A 32 -1.83 -6.07 22.88
N PHE A 33 -1.75 -6.86 21.80
CA PHE A 33 -2.54 -8.08 21.60
C PHE A 33 -4.05 -7.84 21.65
N GLY A 34 -4.51 -6.65 21.25
CA GLY A 34 -5.92 -6.29 21.21
C GLY A 34 -6.49 -5.80 22.53
N LEU A 35 -5.68 -5.59 23.58
CA LEU A 35 -6.15 -5.04 24.87
C LEU A 35 -6.58 -3.58 24.74
N LYS A 36 -5.86 -2.77 23.97
CA LYS A 36 -6.19 -1.36 23.67
C LYS A 36 -6.17 -1.12 22.17
N TRP A 37 -7.08 -0.26 21.71
CA TRP A 37 -7.26 0.06 20.30
C TRP A 37 -7.16 1.57 20.09
N ALA A 38 -6.53 1.96 18.98
CA ALA A 38 -6.47 3.32 18.50
C ALA A 38 -6.98 3.40 17.06
N HIS A 39 -7.46 4.57 16.66
CA HIS A 39 -7.69 4.88 15.24
C HIS A 39 -6.34 5.09 14.55
N ILE A 40 -6.21 4.62 13.31
CA ILE A 40 -5.07 4.98 12.48
C ILE A 40 -5.20 6.45 12.04
N VAL A 41 -4.06 7.13 11.91
CA VAL A 41 -4.01 8.54 11.52
C VAL A 41 -3.97 8.66 9.99
N PRO A 42 -4.97 9.30 9.35
CA PRO A 42 -4.93 9.54 7.90
C PRO A 42 -3.86 10.59 7.55
N PRO A 43 -3.46 10.70 6.27
CA PRO A 43 -2.64 11.81 5.83
C PRO A 43 -3.36 13.15 6.10
N LYS A 44 -2.63 14.15 6.60
CA LYS A 44 -3.20 15.47 6.91
C LYS A 44 -3.87 16.13 5.72
N ILE A 45 -3.30 15.95 4.52
CA ILE A 45 -3.80 16.52 3.27
C ILE A 45 -3.93 15.40 2.24
N VAL A 46 -5.13 15.29 1.64
CA VAL A 46 -5.44 14.33 0.58
C VAL A 46 -6.11 15.10 -0.56
N LYS A 47 -5.49 15.12 -1.74
CA LYS A 47 -6.02 15.81 -2.94
C LYS A 47 -6.55 17.22 -2.65
N ASN A 48 -5.74 18.03 -1.97
CA ASN A 48 -6.03 19.43 -1.58
C ASN A 48 -7.12 19.61 -0.51
N ILE A 49 -7.54 18.54 0.18
CA ILE A 49 -8.47 18.62 1.32
C ILE A 49 -7.75 18.20 2.60
N THR A 50 -7.94 18.97 3.67
CA THR A 50 -7.52 18.59 5.03
C THR A 50 -8.39 17.47 5.57
N CYS A 51 -7.77 16.35 5.94
CA CYS A 51 -8.44 15.20 6.54
C CYS A 51 -8.20 15.17 8.05
N ILE A 52 -9.27 15.33 8.83
CA ILE A 52 -9.22 15.39 10.30
C ILE A 52 -10.31 14.47 10.86
N LEU A 53 -9.95 13.63 11.84
CA LEU A 53 -10.88 12.78 12.56
C LEU A 53 -11.88 13.63 13.39
N PRO A 54 -13.13 13.18 13.60
CA PRO A 54 -13.72 11.95 13.09
C PRO A 54 -14.39 12.09 11.71
N SER A 55 -14.54 13.32 11.19
CA SER A 55 -15.29 13.59 9.95
C SER A 55 -14.58 13.09 8.69
N CYS A 56 -13.25 12.92 8.74
CA CYS A 56 -12.46 12.29 7.70
C CYS A 56 -11.52 11.23 8.29
N TYR A 57 -11.56 10.01 7.74
CA TYR A 57 -10.78 8.88 8.25
C TYR A 57 -10.26 7.99 7.13
N LEU A 58 -9.14 7.31 7.41
CA LEU A 58 -8.59 6.29 6.53
C LEU A 58 -9.15 4.91 6.89
N LYS A 59 -9.58 4.19 5.87
CA LYS A 59 -9.95 2.78 5.96
C LYS A 59 -9.04 1.98 5.03
N LEU A 60 -8.24 1.10 5.60
CA LEU A 60 -7.41 0.18 4.84
C LEU A 60 -8.27 -0.93 4.27
N LYS A 61 -7.94 -1.33 3.04
CA LYS A 61 -8.55 -2.48 2.39
C LYS A 61 -7.81 -3.72 2.87
N LEU A 62 -8.33 -4.31 3.94
CA LEU A 62 -7.84 -5.55 4.53
C LEU A 62 -8.71 -6.71 4.03
N GLU A 63 -8.19 -7.56 3.15
CA GLU A 63 -8.86 -8.79 2.75
C GLU A 63 -8.46 -9.95 3.65
N CYS A 64 -9.45 -10.74 4.07
CA CYS A 64 -9.20 -11.99 4.80
C CYS A 64 -8.80 -13.16 3.87
N ASN A 65 -8.89 -12.97 2.55
CA ASN A 65 -8.70 -14.05 1.58
C ASN A 65 -7.35 -13.91 0.87
N LYS A 66 -6.53 -14.98 0.90
CA LYS A 66 -5.14 -15.01 0.42
C LYS A 66 -4.98 -14.86 -1.11
N ASN A 67 -6.08 -14.82 -1.86
CA ASN A 67 -6.05 -14.92 -3.32
C ASN A 67 -5.78 -13.58 -4.03
N ASN A 68 -5.74 -12.44 -3.32
CA ASN A 68 -5.52 -11.13 -3.94
C ASN A 68 -4.47 -10.30 -3.20
N ASN A 69 -3.21 -10.44 -3.62
CA ASN A 69 -2.04 -9.75 -3.02
C ASN A 69 -2.09 -8.20 -3.09
N LYS A 70 -3.11 -7.61 -3.72
CA LYS A 70 -3.30 -6.16 -3.79
C LYS A 70 -3.95 -5.58 -2.52
N ASN A 71 -4.66 -6.40 -1.74
CA ASN A 71 -5.56 -5.96 -0.67
C ASN A 71 -5.14 -6.48 0.71
N SER A 72 -3.84 -6.72 0.90
CA SER A 72 -3.21 -7.00 2.18
C SER A 72 -2.15 -5.95 2.49
N ILE A 73 -1.78 -5.79 3.77
CA ILE A 73 -0.66 -4.93 4.14
C ILE A 73 0.64 -5.64 3.74
N LYS A 74 1.40 -5.00 2.86
CA LYS A 74 2.76 -5.39 2.50
C LYS A 74 3.71 -4.79 3.52
N PHE A 75 4.60 -5.61 4.08
CA PHE A 75 5.64 -5.15 5.00
C PHE A 75 6.92 -5.94 4.78
N CYS A 76 8.05 -5.40 5.25
CA CYS A 76 9.32 -6.11 5.24
C CYS A 76 9.65 -6.61 6.65
N LYS A 77 9.97 -7.90 6.80
CA LYS A 77 10.36 -8.47 8.10
C LYS A 77 11.61 -7.80 8.69
N LYS A 78 12.55 -7.36 7.85
CA LYS A 78 13.80 -6.66 8.26
C LYS A 78 13.62 -5.17 8.51
N SER A 79 12.54 -4.58 8.00
CA SER A 79 12.16 -3.17 8.23
C SER A 79 10.67 -3.11 8.60
N PRO A 80 10.30 -3.59 9.80
CA PRO A 80 8.90 -3.81 10.17
C PRO A 80 8.09 -2.53 10.37
N SER A 81 8.77 -1.38 10.51
CA SER A 81 8.14 -0.05 10.51
C SER A 81 7.54 0.33 9.16
N LEU A 82 8.05 -0.24 8.07
CA LEU A 82 7.65 0.03 6.71
C LEU A 82 6.45 -0.84 6.31
N MET A 83 5.28 -0.22 6.20
CA MET A 83 4.03 -0.87 5.80
C MET A 83 3.39 -0.17 4.61
N ILE A 84 2.89 -0.92 3.65
CA ILE A 84 2.20 -0.41 2.46
C ILE A 84 0.85 -1.10 2.36
N SER A 85 -0.21 -0.34 2.14
CA SER A 85 -1.55 -0.89 2.01
C SER A 85 -2.38 -0.08 1.02
N PHE A 86 -3.31 -0.75 0.33
CA PHE A 86 -4.35 -0.04 -0.40
C PHE A 86 -5.44 0.39 0.60
N GLY A 87 -5.97 1.59 0.43
CA GLY A 87 -7.00 2.11 1.32
C GLY A 87 -7.85 3.17 0.66
N SER A 88 -8.81 3.65 1.44
CA SER A 88 -9.78 4.65 1.03
C SER A 88 -9.96 5.67 2.14
N ILE A 89 -9.93 6.94 1.78
CA ILE A 89 -10.28 8.06 2.64
C ILE A 89 -11.79 8.26 2.53
N TYR A 90 -12.44 8.24 3.69
CA TYR A 90 -13.86 8.54 3.81
C TYR A 90 -14.03 9.92 4.42
N ARG A 91 -15.01 10.67 3.93
CA ARG A 91 -15.42 11.97 4.48
C ARG A 91 -16.93 11.97 4.63
N ASN A 92 -17.42 12.24 5.83
CA ASN A 92 -18.85 12.17 6.16
C ASN A 92 -19.47 10.84 5.69
N ASP A 93 -18.76 9.73 5.91
CA ASP A 93 -19.13 8.36 5.53
C ASP A 93 -19.16 8.04 4.02
N PHE A 94 -18.82 8.99 3.16
CA PHE A 94 -18.67 8.74 1.72
C PHE A 94 -17.21 8.53 1.34
N GLU A 95 -16.94 7.57 0.45
CA GLU A 95 -15.61 7.36 -0.10
C GLU A 95 -15.20 8.57 -0.94
N TYR A 96 -14.18 9.30 -0.48
CA TYR A 96 -13.69 10.51 -1.14
C TYR A 96 -12.53 10.20 -2.09
N TYR A 97 -11.62 9.32 -1.67
CA TYR A 97 -10.42 9.01 -2.46
C TYR A 97 -9.88 7.62 -2.12
N SER A 98 -9.43 6.88 -3.12
CA SER A 98 -8.81 5.57 -2.96
C SER A 98 -7.41 5.55 -3.57
N GLY A 99 -6.47 4.87 -2.90
CA GLY A 99 -5.07 4.84 -3.33
C GLY A 99 -4.20 3.96 -2.46
N ILE A 100 -2.88 4.08 -2.67
CA ILE A 100 -1.87 3.37 -1.88
C ILE A 100 -1.37 4.30 -0.78
N PHE A 101 -1.30 3.75 0.42
CA PHE A 101 -0.81 4.42 1.61
C PHE A 101 0.44 3.71 2.11
N LEU A 102 1.33 4.49 2.70
CA LEU A 102 2.59 4.08 3.27
C LEU A 102 2.63 4.50 4.74
N SER A 103 3.10 3.63 5.62
CA SER A 103 3.38 3.93 7.02
C SER A 103 4.84 3.61 7.31
N LEU A 104 5.45 4.46 8.15
CA LEU A 104 6.84 4.36 8.61
C LEU A 104 6.93 4.19 10.13
N ASP A 105 5.79 4.03 10.79
CA ASP A 105 5.64 4.01 12.26
C ASP A 105 4.77 2.84 12.71
N VAL A 106 4.90 1.70 12.01
CA VAL A 106 4.21 0.45 12.36
C VAL A 106 2.68 0.61 12.29
N GLY A 107 2.19 1.30 11.27
CA GLY A 107 0.77 1.44 10.97
C GLY A 107 0.01 2.49 11.79
N TYR A 108 0.68 3.28 12.63
CA TYR A 108 0.03 4.33 13.42
C TYR A 108 -0.45 5.47 12.52
N SER A 109 0.43 6.00 11.67
CA SER A 109 0.14 7.06 10.71
C SER A 109 0.45 6.63 9.28
N TRP A 110 -0.30 7.21 8.35
CA TRP A 110 -0.25 6.86 6.95
C TRP A 110 -0.06 8.10 6.08
N GLN A 111 0.81 7.99 5.09
CA GLN A 111 1.04 8.99 4.05
C GLN A 111 0.56 8.47 2.70
N LEU A 112 0.09 9.37 1.84
CA LEU A 112 -0.43 9.03 0.52
C LEU A 112 0.71 8.91 -0.50
N ILE A 113 0.77 7.78 -1.21
CA ILE A 113 1.67 7.61 -2.36
C ILE A 113 1.08 8.35 -3.57
N PRO A 114 1.92 8.96 -4.44
CA PRO A 114 1.45 9.66 -5.63
C PRO A 114 0.46 8.83 -6.47
N SER A 115 -0.63 9.46 -6.92
CA SER A 115 -1.76 8.76 -7.54
C SER A 115 -1.47 8.08 -8.88
N HIS A 116 -0.35 8.42 -9.52
CA HIS A 116 0.12 7.77 -10.75
C HIS A 116 0.85 6.44 -10.50
N ILE A 117 1.13 6.10 -9.23
CA ILE A 117 1.71 4.82 -8.82
C ILE A 117 0.57 3.92 -8.32
N ASN A 118 0.35 2.82 -9.03
CA ASN A 118 -0.78 1.91 -8.83
C ASN A 118 -0.39 0.57 -8.20
N SER A 119 0.90 0.30 -8.06
CA SER A 119 1.41 -0.77 -7.21
C SER A 119 2.78 -0.39 -6.67
N VAL A 120 3.09 -0.84 -5.45
CA VAL A 120 4.41 -0.64 -4.82
C VAL A 120 4.94 -1.96 -4.26
N HIS A 121 6.25 -2.15 -4.39
CA HIS A 121 7.03 -3.29 -3.95
C HIS A 121 8.18 -2.82 -3.07
N ILE A 122 8.49 -3.60 -2.03
CA ILE A 122 9.56 -3.30 -1.08
C ILE A 122 10.78 -4.14 -1.45
N LEU A 123 11.87 -3.48 -1.82
CA LEU A 123 13.12 -4.10 -2.26
C LEU A 123 14.24 -3.85 -1.24
N ASN A 124 15.28 -4.68 -1.30
CA ASN A 124 16.52 -4.53 -0.54
C ASN A 124 16.27 -4.15 0.95
N HIS A 125 15.51 -5.01 1.64
CA HIS A 125 15.15 -4.84 3.05
C HIS A 125 14.41 -3.54 3.40
N GLY A 126 13.75 -2.90 2.45
CA GLY A 126 13.03 -1.65 2.68
C GLY A 126 13.79 -0.37 2.35
N SER A 127 15.03 -0.49 1.89
CA SER A 127 15.80 0.68 1.42
C SER A 127 15.28 1.24 0.10
N ILE A 128 14.61 0.42 -0.73
CA ILE A 128 14.11 0.84 -2.04
C ILE A 128 12.64 0.48 -2.17
N LEU A 129 11.85 1.45 -2.62
CA LEU A 129 10.46 1.24 -3.04
C LEU A 129 10.39 1.30 -4.57
N LEU A 130 9.88 0.24 -5.17
CA LEU A 130 9.59 0.17 -6.61
C LEU A 130 8.10 0.33 -6.84
N GLY A 131 7.71 1.32 -7.65
CA GLY A 131 6.34 1.62 -8.04
C GLY A 131 6.09 1.36 -9.52
N TRP A 132 4.89 0.91 -9.87
CA TRP A 132 4.43 0.80 -11.26
C TRP A 132 3.15 1.61 -11.49
N SER A 133 3.02 2.25 -12.65
CA SER A 133 1.75 2.81 -13.12
C SER A 133 0.80 1.72 -13.64
N THR A 134 -0.51 2.01 -13.70
CA THR A 134 -1.53 1.06 -14.22
C THR A 134 -1.21 0.57 -15.62
N VAL A 135 -0.98 1.51 -16.54
CA VAL A 135 -0.43 1.22 -17.86
C VAL A 135 1.07 1.33 -17.71
N LEU A 136 1.83 0.28 -18.03
CA LEU A 136 3.27 0.19 -17.76
C LEU A 136 4.10 1.05 -18.73
N THR A 137 3.82 2.35 -18.69
CA THR A 137 4.52 3.41 -19.41
C THR A 137 5.70 3.91 -18.60
N SER A 138 5.67 3.75 -17.28
CA SER A 138 6.76 4.15 -16.40
C SER A 138 6.81 3.28 -15.15
N PHE A 139 8.02 3.12 -14.62
CA PHE A 139 8.22 2.68 -13.25
C PHE A 139 8.84 3.80 -12.43
N TYR A 140 8.71 3.69 -11.12
CA TYR A 140 9.09 4.71 -10.16
C TYR A 140 9.96 4.10 -9.07
N PHE A 141 10.98 4.82 -8.64
CA PHE A 141 11.83 4.42 -7.53
C PHE A 141 11.89 5.51 -6.46
N SER A 142 11.78 5.10 -5.21
CA SER A 142 12.11 5.92 -4.05
C SER A 142 13.22 5.25 -3.25
N TYR A 143 14.22 6.05 -2.90
CA TYR A 143 15.37 5.67 -2.06
C TYR A 143 15.29 6.32 -0.66
N ASP A 144 14.21 7.05 -0.40
CA ASP A 144 13.99 7.89 0.78
C ASP A 144 12.63 7.62 1.40
N LEU A 145 12.25 6.34 1.50
CA LEU A 145 11.04 5.88 2.18
C LEU A 145 9.76 6.56 1.66
N GLY A 146 9.69 6.78 0.35
CA GLY A 146 8.52 7.31 -0.36
C GLY A 146 8.38 8.82 -0.36
N HIS A 147 9.36 9.58 0.17
CA HIS A 147 9.33 11.04 0.14
C HIS A 147 9.49 11.60 -1.29
N THR A 148 10.41 11.06 -2.07
CA THR A 148 10.61 11.43 -3.47
C THR A 148 10.58 10.20 -4.37
N TRP A 149 10.10 10.39 -5.60
CA TRP A 149 9.96 9.33 -6.59
C TRP A 149 10.61 9.74 -7.90
N LYS A 150 11.63 9.00 -8.34
CA LYS A 150 12.24 9.13 -9.66
C LYS A 150 11.49 8.26 -10.65
N ASN A 151 11.20 8.79 -11.85
CA ASN A 151 10.48 8.06 -12.88
C ASN A 151 11.40 7.62 -14.02
N TYR A 152 11.09 6.48 -14.60
CA TYR A 152 11.74 5.98 -15.82
C TYR A 152 10.67 5.56 -16.80
N ARG A 153 10.71 6.15 -18.00
CA ARG A 153 9.74 5.86 -19.06
C ARG A 153 10.18 4.65 -19.86
N LEU A 154 9.25 3.73 -20.07
CA LEU A 154 9.44 2.59 -20.95
C LEU A 154 9.08 3.03 -22.37
N GLY A 155 10.02 2.88 -23.31
CA GLY A 155 9.88 3.37 -24.68
C GLY A 155 8.88 2.61 -25.56
N ARG A 156 8.11 1.67 -25.01
CA ARG A 156 7.06 0.91 -25.72
C ARG A 156 5.73 1.08 -25.00
N ASN A 157 4.67 1.26 -25.79
CA ASN A 157 3.31 1.34 -25.27
C ASN A 157 2.74 -0.08 -25.07
N PHE A 158 1.90 -0.20 -24.05
CA PHE A 158 1.00 -1.33 -23.79
C PHE A 158 1.66 -2.58 -23.20
N LEU A 159 2.04 -2.50 -21.94
CA LEU A 159 2.28 -3.65 -21.10
C LEU A 159 1.42 -3.45 -19.83
N ILE A 160 0.67 -4.45 -19.39
CA ILE A 160 0.00 -4.43 -18.08
C ILE A 160 0.85 -5.26 -17.11
N PRO A 161 1.27 -4.74 -15.94
CA PRO A 161 1.99 -5.52 -14.95
C PRO A 161 1.05 -6.56 -14.34
N ILE A 162 1.38 -7.84 -14.55
CA ILE A 162 0.60 -8.96 -14.01
C ILE A 162 1.16 -9.36 -12.66
N LYS A 163 2.48 -9.54 -12.57
CA LYS A 163 3.14 -9.96 -11.34
C LYS A 163 4.61 -9.55 -11.32
N THR A 164 5.03 -9.03 -10.18
CA THR A 164 6.42 -8.65 -9.91
C THR A 164 7.04 -9.66 -8.95
N PHE A 165 8.11 -10.31 -9.38
CA PHE A 165 8.89 -11.25 -8.60
C PHE A 165 10.11 -10.54 -8.04
N HIS A 166 10.23 -10.56 -6.72
CA HIS A 166 11.36 -10.05 -5.98
C HIS A 166 11.44 -10.81 -4.66
N ASP A 167 12.63 -10.95 -4.12
CA ASP A 167 12.82 -11.36 -2.74
C ASP A 167 13.03 -10.11 -1.88
N SER A 168 12.01 -9.71 -1.11
CA SER A 168 12.08 -8.56 -0.22
C SER A 168 13.08 -8.75 0.94
N LEU A 169 13.52 -9.99 1.19
CA LEU A 169 14.51 -10.39 2.19
C LEU A 169 15.92 -10.57 1.62
N SER A 170 16.09 -10.45 0.30
CA SER A 170 17.38 -10.43 -0.38
C SER A 170 17.92 -9.01 -0.48
N SER A 171 19.25 -8.89 -0.50
CA SER A 171 19.95 -7.64 -0.85
C SER A 171 20.02 -7.43 -2.37
N SER A 172 19.65 -8.44 -3.16
CA SER A 172 19.61 -8.35 -4.62
C SER A 172 18.49 -7.42 -5.08
N LEU A 173 18.82 -6.46 -5.94
CA LEU A 173 17.86 -5.55 -6.56
C LEU A 173 17.08 -6.16 -7.72
N LEU A 174 17.53 -7.35 -8.16
CA LEU A 174 16.98 -8.06 -9.29
C LEU A 174 15.48 -8.30 -9.11
N THR A 175 14.71 -7.58 -9.90
CA THR A 175 13.26 -7.67 -9.93
C THR A 175 12.81 -8.01 -11.34
N THR A 176 11.97 -9.04 -11.46
CA THR A 176 11.42 -9.47 -12.74
C THR A 176 9.91 -9.24 -12.74
N THR A 177 9.42 -8.44 -13.67
CA THR A 177 7.98 -8.21 -13.85
C THR A 177 7.48 -8.91 -15.09
N ILE A 178 6.45 -9.75 -14.95
CA ILE A 178 5.70 -10.32 -16.05
C ILE A 178 4.65 -9.32 -16.51
N THR A 179 4.61 -9.10 -17.81
CA THR A 179 3.70 -8.15 -18.44
C THR A 179 3.01 -8.77 -19.65
N GLN A 180 1.78 -8.36 -19.94
CA GLN A 180 1.06 -8.75 -21.15
C GLN A 180 0.86 -7.53 -22.04
N ALA A 181 1.11 -7.69 -23.35
CA ALA A 181 0.89 -6.65 -24.34
C ALA A 181 -0.59 -6.55 -24.73
N ASP A 182 -1.16 -5.34 -24.73
CA ASP A 182 -2.61 -5.14 -24.95
C ASP A 182 -3.06 -5.58 -26.36
N ASN A 183 -2.20 -5.49 -27.37
CA ASN A 183 -2.62 -5.69 -28.76
C ASN A 183 -2.48 -7.13 -29.29
N ASN A 184 -1.61 -7.97 -28.71
CA ASN A 184 -1.28 -9.30 -29.27
C ASN A 184 -1.29 -10.46 -28.26
N ASN A 185 -1.66 -10.24 -26.98
CA ASN A 185 -1.49 -11.25 -25.92
C ASN A 185 -0.04 -11.79 -25.79
N GLU A 186 0.95 -11.02 -26.21
CA GLU A 186 2.36 -11.37 -26.05
C GLU A 186 2.81 -11.14 -24.61
N TRP A 187 3.62 -12.06 -24.10
CA TRP A 187 4.20 -11.97 -22.77
C TRP A 187 5.57 -11.32 -22.84
N GLY A 188 5.78 -10.32 -22.00
CA GLY A 188 7.05 -9.64 -21.80
C GLY A 188 7.60 -9.87 -20.40
N PHE A 189 8.93 -9.81 -20.28
CA PHE A 189 9.63 -9.78 -19.01
C PHE A 189 10.44 -8.50 -18.94
N ILE A 190 10.30 -7.77 -17.84
CA ILE A 190 11.15 -6.63 -17.53
C ILE A 190 12.02 -7.02 -16.35
N LYS A 191 13.32 -7.07 -16.60
CA LYS A 191 14.33 -7.25 -15.58
C LYS A 191 14.89 -5.88 -15.21
N ILE A 192 14.89 -5.58 -13.92
CA ILE A 192 15.54 -4.40 -13.36
C ILE A 192 16.66 -4.91 -12.46
N ASP A 193 17.89 -4.47 -12.73
CA ASP A 193 19.11 -4.78 -11.98
C ASP A 193 19.60 -3.55 -11.21
#